data_AF-A0A099PCV9-F1
#
_entry.id   AF-A0A099PCV9-F1
#
_cell.length_a   1.000
_cell.length_b   1.000
_cell.length_c   1.000
_cell.angle_alpha   90.00
_cell.angle_beta   90.00
_cell.angle_gamma   90.00
#
_symmetry.space_group_name_H-M   'P 1'
#
loop_
_entity.id
_entity.type
_entity.pdbx_description
1 polymer ?
#
loop_
_entity_poly.entity_id
_entity_poly.type
_entity_poly.pdbx_seq_one_letter_code
_entity_poly.pdbx_strand_id
1 'polypeptide(L)'
;MIHQKIAEGLSEQFTQFINATRELPGQQVVQQQVQSMLQQTLSRLDLVTREEFDAQQAVLLRTREKLEALERQVAALEATAATEQTQNS
;
A
#
# COMPACT_ATOMS: atom_id res chain seq x y z
N MET A 1 11.58 10.91 -7.82
CA MET A 1 12.67 11.53 -7.02
C MET A 1 12.78 10.97 -5.59
N ILE A 2 11.67 10.57 -4.93
CA ILE A 2 11.73 9.98 -3.57
C ILE A 2 12.28 8.54 -3.58
N HIS A 3 11.91 7.70 -4.55
CA HIS A 3 12.38 6.31 -4.67
C HIS A 3 13.90 6.16 -4.91
N GLN A 4 14.54 7.16 -5.53
CA GLN A 4 15.99 7.15 -5.82
C GLN A 4 16.82 7.32 -4.54
N LYS A 5 16.43 8.26 -3.67
CA LYS A 5 17.13 8.53 -2.41
C LYS A 5 17.07 7.36 -1.42
N ILE A 6 15.98 6.58 -1.47
CA ILE A 6 15.80 5.40 -0.62
C ILE A 6 16.76 4.28 -1.05
N ALA A 7 16.87 4.03 -2.36
CA ALA A 7 17.77 3.02 -2.91
C ALA A 7 19.26 3.33 -2.65
N GLU A 8 19.63 4.61 -2.74
CA GLU A 8 20.99 5.10 -2.45
C GLU A 8 21.32 4.96 -0.95
N GLY A 9 20.43 5.38 -0.06
CA GLY A 9 20.63 5.22 1.40
C GLY A 9 20.71 3.76 1.86
N LEU A 10 19.97 2.87 1.21
CA LEU A 10 20.07 1.42 1.42
C LEU A 10 21.43 0.87 0.98
N SER A 11 21.97 1.33 -0.14
CA SER A 11 23.26 0.85 -0.67
C SER A 11 24.44 1.32 0.17
N GLU A 12 24.39 2.55 0.69
CA GLU A 12 25.40 3.07 1.62
C GLU A 12 25.39 2.30 2.95
N GLN A 13 24.22 2.10 3.55
CA GLN A 13 24.09 1.30 4.78
C GLN A 13 24.49 -0.17 4.57
N PHE A 14 24.16 -0.75 3.42
CA PHE A 14 24.56 -2.12 3.07
C PHE A 14 26.07 -2.26 2.90
N THR A 15 26.72 -1.26 2.28
CA THR A 15 28.18 -1.25 2.10
C THR A 15 28.91 -1.10 3.45
N GLN A 16 28.42 -0.22 4.34
CA GLN A 16 28.92 -0.12 5.71
C GLN A 16 28.75 -1.44 6.47
N PHE A 17 27.62 -2.13 6.30
CA PHE A 17 27.37 -3.42 6.92
C PHE A 17 28.33 -4.53 6.43
N ILE A 18 28.59 -4.63 5.12
CA ILE A 18 29.55 -5.60 4.59
C ILE A 18 30.96 -5.35 5.12
N ASN A 19 31.37 -4.09 5.21
CA ASN A 19 32.67 -3.73 5.78
C ASN A 19 32.74 -4.02 7.28
N ALA A 20 31.68 -3.74 8.05
CA ALA A 20 31.60 -4.06 9.48
C ALA A 20 31.56 -5.59 9.74
N THR A 21 30.93 -6.36 8.86
CA THR A 21 30.86 -7.83 8.93
C THR A 21 32.22 -8.49 8.67
N ARG A 22 33.10 -7.84 7.91
CA ARG A 22 34.47 -8.31 7.65
C ARG A 22 35.40 -8.25 8.86
N GLU A 23 35.12 -7.37 9.83
CA GLU A 23 35.96 -7.17 11.03
C GLU A 23 35.46 -7.89 12.30
N LEU A 24 34.30 -8.58 12.24
CA LEU A 24 33.68 -9.19 13.42
C LEU A 24 33.98 -10.70 13.52
N PRO A 25 34.70 -11.16 14.57
CA PRO A 25 34.86 -12.58 14.83
C PRO A 25 33.59 -13.12 15.53
N GLY A 26 32.81 -13.95 14.82
CA GLY A 26 31.72 -14.74 15.41
C GLY A 26 30.39 -14.61 14.66
N GLN A 27 29.85 -15.74 14.19
CA GLN A 27 28.56 -15.82 13.48
C GLN A 27 27.39 -15.19 14.28
N GLN A 28 27.44 -15.26 15.61
CA GLN A 28 26.37 -14.75 16.48
C GLN A 28 26.25 -13.22 16.47
N VAL A 29 27.39 -12.50 16.43
CA VAL A 29 27.38 -11.02 16.40
C VAL A 29 26.84 -10.52 15.06
N VAL A 30 27.23 -11.18 13.97
CA VAL A 30 26.71 -10.90 12.63
C VAL A 30 25.20 -11.15 12.57
N GLN A 31 24.71 -12.26 13.15
CA GLN A 31 23.29 -12.60 13.15
C GLN A 31 22.44 -11.56 13.90
N GLN A 32 22.90 -11.08 15.06
CA GLN A 32 22.21 -10.04 15.82
C GLN A 32 22.17 -8.69 15.09
N GLN A 33 23.27 -8.34 14.41
CA GLN A 33 23.35 -7.09 13.64
C GLN A 33 22.44 -7.14 12.41
N VAL A 34 22.39 -8.26 11.70
CA VAL A 34 21.45 -8.48 10.57
C VAL A 34 20.01 -8.39 11.04
N GLN A 35 19.67 -9.04 12.15
CA GLN A 35 18.31 -9.01 12.69
C GLN A 35 17.87 -7.59 13.07
N SER A 36 18.76 -6.83 13.73
CA SER A 36 18.48 -5.43 14.11
C SER A 36 18.32 -4.53 12.89
N MET A 37 19.14 -4.71 11.86
CA MET A 37 19.02 -3.95 10.61
C MET A 37 17.71 -4.27 9.88
N LEU A 38 17.32 -5.54 9.77
CA LEU A 38 16.05 -5.95 9.18
C LEU A 38 14.86 -5.34 9.94
N GLN A 39 14.88 -5.37 11.27
CA GLN A 39 13.86 -4.73 12.09
C GLN A 39 13.82 -3.21 11.85
N GLN A 40 14.97 -2.55 11.74
CA GLN A 40 15.06 -1.12 11.45
C GLN A 40 14.60 -0.77 10.03
N THR A 41 14.84 -1.63 9.05
CA THR A 41 14.36 -1.42 7.68
C THR A 41 12.85 -1.65 7.58
N LEU A 42 12.34 -2.73 8.19
CA LEU A 42 10.90 -3.02 8.26
C LEU A 42 10.14 -1.91 8.99
N SER A 43 10.68 -1.34 10.07
CA SER A 43 10.06 -0.21 10.78
C SER A 43 10.10 1.11 10.02
N ARG A 44 10.99 1.25 9.02
CA ARG A 44 11.05 2.40 8.11
C ARG A 44 10.13 2.26 6.89
N LEU A 45 9.56 1.07 6.67
CA LEU A 45 8.50 0.88 5.69
C LEU A 45 7.18 1.26 6.36
N ASP A 46 6.31 2.00 5.66
CA ASP A 46 4.94 2.27 6.10
C ASP A 46 4.11 0.98 5.99
N LEU A 47 4.43 0.01 6.85
CA LEU A 47 3.78 -1.29 6.89
C LEU A 47 2.39 -1.13 7.48
N VAL A 48 1.38 -1.35 6.65
CA VAL A 48 0.03 -1.60 7.13
C VAL A 48 -0.06 -3.02 7.64
N THR A 49 -0.74 -3.21 8.77
CA THR A 49 -1.02 -4.54 9.27
C THR A 49 -1.94 -5.28 8.29
N ARG A 50 -1.89 -6.61 8.33
CA ARG A 50 -2.81 -7.46 7.56
C ARG A 50 -4.27 -7.08 7.82
N GLU A 51 -4.61 -6.79 9.07
CA GLU A 51 -5.96 -6.42 9.49
C GLU A 51 -6.41 -5.07 8.90
N GLU A 52 -5.54 -4.06 8.90
CA GLU A 52 -5.83 -2.76 8.28
C GLU A 52 -6.01 -2.87 6.76
N PHE A 53 -5.21 -3.71 6.11
CA PHE A 53 -5.38 -4.00 4.69
C PHE A 53 -6.74 -4.65 4.39
N ASP A 54 -7.11 -5.66 5.17
CA ASP A 54 -8.39 -6.37 5.01
C ASP A 54 -9.58 -5.42 5.29
N ALA A 55 -9.46 -4.54 6.28
CA ALA A 55 -10.45 -3.51 6.57
C ALA A 55 -10.63 -2.51 5.41
N GLN A 56 -9.53 -2.03 4.83
CA GLN A 56 -9.58 -1.14 3.65
C GLN A 56 -10.21 -1.83 2.44
N GLN A 57 -9.89 -3.10 2.21
CA GLN A 57 -10.49 -3.89 1.13
C GLN A 57 -12.02 -4.01 1.31
N ALA A 58 -12.49 -4.24 2.53
CA ALA A 58 -13.93 -4.31 2.83
C ALA A 58 -14.65 -2.98 2.56
N VAL A 59 -14.03 -1.85 2.91
CA VAL A 59 -14.58 -0.51 2.62
C VAL A 59 -14.66 -0.27 1.11
N LEU A 60 -13.64 -0.67 0.35
CA LEU A 60 -13.63 -0.56 -1.10
C LEU A 60 -14.73 -1.41 -1.75
N LEU A 61 -14.91 -2.65 -1.29
CA LEU A 61 -15.98 -3.53 -1.78
C LEU A 61 -17.35 -2.89 -1.58
N ARG A 62 -17.64 -2.41 -0.36
CA ARG A 62 -18.90 -1.73 -0.05
C ARG A 62 -19.09 -0.46 -0.87
N THR A 63 -18.02 0.25 -1.18
CA THR A 63 -18.09 1.48 -2.00
C THR A 63 -18.43 1.14 -3.44
N ARG A 64 -17.86 0.05 -3.99
CA ARG A 64 -18.22 -0.45 -5.33
C ARG A 64 -19.69 -0.84 -5.40
N GLU A 65 -20.19 -1.58 -4.43
CA GLU A 65 -21.62 -1.97 -4.38
C GLU A 65 -22.55 -0.75 -4.35
N LYS A 66 -22.21 0.26 -3.53
CA LYS A 66 -22.97 1.51 -3.46
C LYS A 66 -22.90 2.30 -4.77
N LEU A 67 -21.74 2.32 -5.42
CA LEU A 67 -21.56 2.99 -6.71
C LEU A 67 -22.44 2.36 -7.78
N GLU A 68 -22.42 1.03 -7.91
CA GLU A 68 -23.28 0.31 -8.86
C GLU A 68 -24.78 0.56 -8.59
N ALA A 69 -25.18 0.61 -7.31
CA ALA A 69 -26.55 0.90 -6.95
C ALA A 69 -26.98 2.33 -7.32
N LEU A 70 -26.07 3.31 -7.20
CA LEU A 70 -26.31 4.69 -7.61
C LEU A 70 -26.36 4.82 -9.14
N GLU A 71 -25.45 4.17 -9.86
CA GLU A 71 -25.46 4.13 -11.32
C GLU A 71 -26.78 3.60 -11.87
N ARG A 72 -27.32 2.52 -11.27
CA ARG A 72 -28.64 1.99 -11.65
C ARG A 72 -29.78 2.96 -11.36
N GLN A 73 -29.73 3.66 -10.22
CA GLN A 73 -30.75 4.66 -9.88
C GLN A 73 -30.73 5.83 -10.85
N VAL A 74 -29.55 6.34 -11.21
CA VAL A 74 -29.39 7.41 -12.19
C VAL A 74 -29.93 6.96 -13.55
N ALA A 75 -29.55 5.77 -14.02
CA ALA A 75 -30.04 5.25 -15.30
C ALA A 75 -31.57 5.10 -15.34
N ALA A 76 -32.19 4.66 -14.23
CA ALA A 76 -33.64 4.57 -14.13
C ALA A 76 -34.34 5.94 -14.16
N LEU A 77 -33.75 6.94 -13.48
CA LEU A 77 -34.26 8.32 -13.49
C LEU A 77 -34.12 8.96 -14.87
N GLU A 78 -32.97 8.78 -15.54
CA GLU A 78 -32.73 9.27 -16.90
C GLU A 78 -33.72 8.65 -17.90
N ALA A 79 -33.99 7.35 -17.79
CA ALA A 79 -34.99 6.67 -18.62
C ALA A 79 -36.41 7.21 -18.40
N THR A 80 -36.77 7.49 -17.14
CA THR A 80 -38.08 8.06 -16.80
C THR A 80 -38.22 9.48 -17.37
N ALA A 81 -37.21 10.32 -17.19
CA ALA A 81 -37.19 11.69 -17.72
C ALA A 81 -37.27 11.73 -19.25
N ALA A 82 -36.59 10.81 -19.95
CA ALA A 82 -36.68 10.70 -21.40
C ALA A 82 -38.09 10.28 -21.88
N THR A 83 -38.76 9.43 -21.11
CA THR A 83 -40.13 8.97 -21.42
C THR A 83 -41.15 10.11 -21.24
N GLU A 84 -41.02 10.91 -20.18
CA GLU A 84 -41.88 12.08 -19.92
C GLU A 84 -41.73 13.17 -20.99
N GLN A 85 -40.52 13.41 -21.49
CA GLN A 85 -40.29 14.38 -22.58
C GLN A 85 -40.92 13.97 -23.91
N THR A 86 -41.01 12.67 -24.17
CA THR A 86 -41.63 12.12 -25.40
C THR A 86 -43.16 12.15 -25.34
N GLN A 87 -43.77 12.14 -24.16
CA GLN A 87 -45.23 12.25 -23.99
C GLN A 87 -45.75 13.69 -24.01
N ASN A 88 -44.89 14.68 -23.72
CA ASN A 88 -45.25 16.10 -23.68
C ASN A 88 -44.95 16.86 -24.99
N SER A 89 -44.46 16.18 -26.04
CA SER A 89 -44.23 16.73 -27.39
C SER A 89 -45.25 16.15 -28.38
#